data_AF-V4J7D1-F1
#
_entry.id   AF-V4J7D1-F1
#
_cell.length_a   1.000
_cell.length_b   1.000
_cell.length_c   1.000
_cell.angle_alpha   90.00
_cell.angle_beta   90.00
_cell.angle_gamma   90.00
#
_symmetry.space_group_name_H-M   'P 1'
#
loop_
_entity.id
_entity.type
_entity.pdbx_description
1 polymer ?
#
loop_
_entity_poly.entity_id
_entity_poly.type
_entity_poly.pdbx_seq_one_letter_code
_entity_poly.pdbx_strand_id
1 'polypeptide(L)' 'ACRSMLEVPRNPVIGKAFSDAGIKVIIPPTFNRDEWRGERIRAMIAEGDPRWKEAVTPSVARFIEEIGGAERIRRITSED' A
#
# COMPACT_ATOMS: atom_id res chain seq x y z
N ALA A 1 26.28 10.06 18.49
CA ALA A 1 24.86 9.84 18.82
C ALA A 1 24.08 9.67 17.53
N CYS A 2 23.76 8.44 17.14
CA CYS A 2 22.90 8.16 15.99
C CYS A 2 21.49 8.69 16.31
N ARG A 3 21.13 9.85 15.78
CA ARG A 3 19.74 10.32 15.81
C ARG A 3 18.99 9.53 14.74
N SER A 4 18.34 8.46 15.15
CA SER A 4 17.47 7.65 14.31
C SER A 4 16.33 8.53 13.80
N MET A 5 16.45 9.02 12.57
CA MET A 5 15.37 9.73 11.88
C MET A 5 14.41 8.67 11.34
N LEU A 6 13.12 8.78 11.68
CA LEU A 6 12.13 7.79 11.28
C LEU A 6 11.19 8.42 10.24
N GLU A 7 11.18 7.84 9.04
CA GLU A 7 10.17 8.15 8.04
C GLU A 7 8.88 7.46 8.46
N VAL A 8 7.90 8.26 8.88
CA VAL A 8 6.66 7.70 9.41
C VAL A 8 5.61 7.65 8.31
N PRO A 9 4.85 6.56 8.16
CA PRO A 9 3.67 6.55 7.32
C PRO A 9 2.76 7.73 7.69
N ARG A 10 2.00 8.26 6.72
CA ARG A 10 1.09 9.42 6.95
C ARG A 10 -0.16 9.04 7.74
N ASN A 11 0.03 8.36 8.85
CA ASN A 11 -0.95 8.12 9.88
C ASN A 11 -0.65 9.10 11.03
N PRO A 12 -1.55 10.07 11.31
CA PRO A 12 -1.31 11.09 12.33
C PRO A 12 -1.16 10.50 13.75
N VAL A 13 -1.81 9.37 14.02
CA VAL A 13 -1.69 8.67 15.33
C VAL A 13 -0.28 8.12 15.51
N ILE A 14 0.27 7.49 14.46
CA ILE A 14 1.63 6.93 14.50
C ILE A 14 2.67 8.06 14.59
N GLY A 15 2.50 9.13 13.80
CA GLY A 15 3.38 10.30 13.85
C GLY A 15 3.41 10.96 15.23
N LYS A 16 2.25 11.06 15.89
CA LYS A 16 2.16 11.60 17.25
C LYS A 16 2.86 10.69 18.26
N ALA A 17 2.62 9.39 18.22
CA ALA A 17 3.26 8.43 19.11
C ALA A 17 4.81 8.47 19.03
N PHE A 18 5.37 8.56 17.81
CA PHE A 18 6.82 8.71 17.64
C PHE A 18 7.35 10.06 18.11
N SER A 19 6.61 11.14 17.84
CA SER A 19 7.00 12.48 18.30
C SER A 19 7.01 12.56 19.83
N ASP A 20 6.04 11.95 20.50
CA ASP A 20 5.95 11.88 21.96
C ASP A 20 7.07 11.02 22.58
N ALA A 21 7.59 10.05 21.84
CA ALA A 21 8.77 9.27 22.21
C ALA A 21 10.11 10.00 21.93
N GLY A 22 10.07 11.27 21.51
CA GLY A 22 11.27 12.07 21.21
C GLY A 22 11.95 11.71 19.88
N ILE A 23 11.28 10.92 19.03
CA ILE A 23 11.79 10.55 17.71
C ILE A 23 11.38 11.62 16.70
N LYS A 24 12.36 12.10 15.92
CA LYS A 24 12.08 13.07 14.86
C LYS A 24 11.36 12.38 13.71
N VAL A 25 10.13 12.83 13.46
CA VAL A 25 9.27 12.36 12.37
C VAL A 25 9.46 13.23 11.13
N ILE A 26 9.70 12.58 9.99
CA ILE A 26 9.66 13.25 8.68
C ILE A 26 8.50 12.68 7.87
N ILE A 27 7.70 13.58 7.29
CA ILE A 27 6.65 13.23 6.35
C ILE A 27 7.28 13.15 4.96
N PRO A 28 7.28 11.98 4.30
CA PRO A 28 7.83 11.88 2.95
C PRO A 28 7.00 12.70 1.95
N PRO A 29 7.57 13.15 0.83
CA PRO A 29 6.82 13.81 -0.23
C PRO A 29 5.70 12.92 -0.78
N THR A 30 4.70 13.51 -1.42
CA THR A 30 3.68 12.75 -2.13
C THR A 30 4.21 12.37 -3.50
N PHE A 31 4.30 11.07 -3.78
CA PHE A 31 4.53 10.58 -5.13
C PHE A 31 3.22 10.01 -5.69
N ASN A 32 2.80 10.55 -6.83
CA ASN A 32 1.69 10.11 -7.69
C ASN A 32 0.53 9.37 -7.02
N ARG A 33 -0.11 10.03 -6.05
CA ARG A 33 -1.13 9.38 -5.21
C ARG A 33 -2.41 9.03 -5.93
N ASP A 34 -2.78 9.71 -7.00
CA ASP A 34 -4.07 9.47 -7.66
C ASP A 34 -4.05 8.18 -8.49
N GLU A 35 -2.85 7.76 -8.89
CA GLU A 35 -2.61 6.57 -9.69
C GLU A 35 -2.24 5.38 -8.81
N TRP A 36 -1.33 5.56 -7.86
CA TRP A 36 -0.73 4.45 -7.10
C TRP A 36 -1.38 4.27 -5.72
N ARG A 37 -2.68 3.95 -5.72
CA ARG A 37 -3.42 3.57 -4.50
C ARG A 37 -3.74 2.09 -4.48
N GLY A 38 -3.46 1.44 -3.35
CA GLY A 38 -3.86 0.05 -3.12
C GLY A 38 -5.37 -0.17 -3.25
N GLU A 39 -6.19 0.84 -2.96
CA GLU A 39 -7.64 0.82 -3.19
C GLU A 39 -7.98 0.63 -4.68
N ARG A 40 -7.40 1.45 -5.56
CA ARG A 40 -7.63 1.38 -7.01
C ARG A 40 -7.09 0.08 -7.61
N ILE A 41 -5.94 -0.37 -7.12
CA ILE A 41 -5.36 -1.68 -7.52
C ILE A 41 -6.31 -2.81 -7.16
N ARG A 42 -6.85 -2.84 -5.93
CA ARG A 42 -7.79 -3.87 -5.50
C ARG A 42 -9.13 -3.81 -6.23
N ALA A 43 -9.62 -2.61 -6.56
CA ALA A 43 -10.81 -2.44 -7.39
C ALA A 43 -10.62 -3.07 -8.78
N MET A 44 -9.50 -2.77 -9.46
CA MET A 44 -9.17 -3.41 -10.75
C MET A 44 -9.07 -4.93 -10.64
N ILE A 45 -8.46 -5.46 -9.57
CA ILE A 45 -8.41 -6.91 -9.33
C ILE A 45 -9.83 -7.48 -9.18
N ALA A 46 -10.69 -6.83 -8.41
CA ALA A 46 -12.07 -7.26 -8.19
C ALA A 46 -12.89 -7.25 -9.48
N GLU A 47 -12.71 -6.24 -10.34
CA GLU A 47 -13.31 -6.12 -11.67
C GLU A 47 -12.73 -7.11 -12.69
N GLY A 48 -11.62 -7.78 -12.36
CA GLY A 48 -10.91 -8.67 -13.28
C GLY A 48 -10.09 -7.96 -14.35
N ASP A 49 -9.79 -6.67 -14.17
CA ASP A 49 -9.02 -5.86 -15.11
C ASP A 49 -7.52 -6.17 -15.03
N PRO A 50 -6.88 -6.76 -16.06
CA PRO A 50 -5.48 -7.17 -16.02
C PRO A 50 -4.49 -6.00 -15.83
N ARG A 51 -4.91 -4.74 -16.04
CA ARG A 51 -4.07 -3.55 -15.87
C ARG A 51 -3.52 -3.39 -14.45
N TRP A 52 -4.11 -4.04 -13.44
CA TRP A 52 -3.57 -4.01 -12.08
C TRP A 52 -2.12 -4.52 -12.00
N LYS A 53 -1.69 -5.38 -12.93
CA LYS A 53 -0.32 -5.90 -12.99
C LYS A 53 0.73 -4.83 -13.32
N GLU A 54 0.34 -3.80 -14.07
CA GLU A 54 1.20 -2.67 -14.44
C GLU A 54 1.32 -1.65 -13.29
N ALA A 55 0.33 -1.62 -12.39
CA ALA A 55 0.31 -0.76 -11.21
C ALA A 55 1.20 -1.25 -10.05
N VAL A 56 1.86 -2.41 -10.22
CA VAL A 56 2.79 -3.01 -9.25
C VAL A 56 4.06 -3.48 -9.95
N THR A 57 5.11 -3.76 -9.19
CA THR A 57 6.32 -4.34 -9.77
C THR A 57 6.06 -5.77 -10.26
N PRO A 58 6.80 -6.26 -11.28
CA PRO A 58 6.62 -7.63 -11.78
C PRO A 58 6.76 -8.72 -10.72
N SER A 59 7.61 -8.51 -9.70
CA SER A 59 7.76 -9.45 -8.59
C SER A 59 6.50 -9.52 -7.72
N VAL A 60 5.85 -8.39 -7.46
CA VAL A 60 4.60 -8.32 -6.71
C VAL A 60 3.45 -8.93 -7.50
N ALA A 61 3.35 -8.65 -8.80
CA ALA A 61 2.33 -9.26 -9.66
C ALA A 61 2.43 -10.80 -9.64
N ARG A 62 3.63 -11.35 -9.83
CA ARG A 62 3.85 -12.81 -9.75
C ARG A 62 3.49 -13.37 -8.38
N PHE A 63 3.89 -12.70 -7.31
CA PHE A 63 3.59 -13.15 -5.96
C PHE A 63 2.08 -13.18 -5.69
N ILE A 64 1.34 -12.16 -6.13
CA ILE A 64 -0.13 -12.11 -5.99
C ILE A 64 -0.80 -13.27 -6.73
N GLU A 65 -0.32 -13.63 -7.93
CA GLU A 65 -0.84 -14.76 -8.69
C GLU A 65 -0.49 -16.10 -8.01
N GLU A 66 0.76 -16.26 -7.56
CA GLU A 66 1.25 -17.47 -6.89
C GLU A 66 0.43 -17.82 -5.65
N ILE A 67 0.05 -16.83 -4.84
CA ILE A 67 -0.75 -17.04 -3.63
C ILE A 67 -2.28 -17.11 -3.89
N GLY A 68 -2.70 -17.03 -5.16
CA GLY A 68 -4.11 -16.94 -5.55
C GLY A 68 -4.81 -15.70 -5.00
N GLY A 69 -4.07 -14.61 -4.79
CA GLY A 69 -4.56 -13.38 -4.18
C GLY A 69 -5.62 -12.68 -5.03
N ALA A 70 -5.45 -12.69 -6.35
CA ALA A 70 -6.42 -12.13 -7.28
C ALA A 70 -7.77 -12.85 -7.20
N GLU A 71 -7.77 -14.18 -7.19
CA GLU A 71 -8.99 -14.99 -7.05
C GLU A 71 -9.68 -14.76 -5.71
N ARG A 72 -8.89 -14.63 -4.64
CA ARG A 72 -9.43 -14.37 -3.30
C ARG A 72 -10.14 -13.03 -3.24
N ILE A 73 -9.54 -11.99 -3.79
CA ILE A 73 -10.15 -10.65 -3.85
C ILE A 73 -11.46 -10.72 -4.64
N ARG A 74 -11.46 -11.35 -5.83
CA ARG A 74 -12.68 -11.49 -6.64
C ARG A 74 -13.79 -12.24 -5.92
N ARG A 75 -13.44 -13.33 -5.22
CA ARG A 75 -14.40 -14.12 -4.43
C ARG A 75 -15.05 -13.29 -3.33
N ILE A 76 -14.24 -12.59 -2.54
CA ILE A 76 -14.74 -11.77 -1.42
C ILE A 76 -15.68 -10.68 -1.93
N THR A 77 -15.35 -10.02 -3.05
CA THR A 77 -16.21 -8.98 -3.63
C THR A 77 -17.48 -9.51 -4.29
N SER A 78 -17.49 -10.78 -4.72
CA SER A 78 -18.68 -11.42 -5.31
C SER A 78 -19.63 -12.04 -4.28
N GLU A 79 -19.17 -12.24 -3.04
CA GLU A 79 -19.93 -12.84 -1.94
C GLU A 79 -20.69 -11.79 -1.10
N ASP A 80 -20.79 -10.55 -1.58
CA ASP A 80 -21.59 -9.45 -1.02
C ASP A 80 -22.96 -9.30 -1.70
#